data_AF-A0A497FNX5-F1
#
_entry.id   AF-A0A497FNX5-F1
#
_cell.length_a   1.000
_cell.length_b   1.000
_cell.length_c   1.000
_cell.angle_alpha   90.00
_cell.angle_beta   90.00
_cell.angle_gamma   90.00
#
_symmetry.space_group_name_H-M   'P 1'
#
loop_
_entity.id
_entity.type
_entity.pdbx_description
1 polymer ?
#
loop_
_entity_poly.entity_id
_entity_poly.type
_entity_poly.pdbx_seq_one_letter_code
_entity_poly.pdbx_strand_id
1 'polypeptide(L)'
;MSYNTFRETLVAFAEELEKVLNVFEVFLKTHDINYARELPFLLTRTGMVFHGEFTEYSHSVLARSLLEAGSKVRERVGIMEERGVTSEDLEYFRDIYNVFMHIYLSIKSGEYEECFHKMMEKRETGKRVKGDLS
;
A
#
# COMPACT_ATOMS: atom_id res chain seq x y z
N MET A 1 0.21 26.53 -2.19
CA MET A 1 -0.02 25.10 -2.46
C MET A 1 -1.27 24.72 -1.71
N SER A 2 -2.32 24.30 -2.41
CA SER A 2 -3.50 23.74 -1.75
C SER A 2 -3.05 22.38 -1.22
N TYR A 3 -3.08 22.19 0.10
CA TYR A 3 -2.94 20.85 0.65
C TYR A 3 -4.18 20.08 0.24
N ASN A 4 -4.01 18.89 -0.33
CA ASN A 4 -5.12 17.95 -0.45
C ASN A 4 -5.69 17.69 0.95
N THR A 5 -6.91 17.23 1.05
CA THR A 5 -7.44 16.63 2.27
C THR A 5 -6.92 15.20 2.39
N PHE A 6 -6.99 14.61 3.59
CA PHE A 6 -6.64 13.19 3.77
C PHE A 6 -7.47 12.28 2.85
N ARG A 7 -8.76 12.63 2.67
CA ARG A 7 -9.66 11.94 1.75
C ARG A 7 -9.20 12.01 0.30
N GLU A 8 -8.87 13.20 -0.19
CA GLU A 8 -8.35 13.38 -1.56
C GLU A 8 -7.03 12.61 -1.75
N THR A 9 -6.17 12.61 -0.73
CA THR A 9 -4.92 11.83 -0.72
C THR A 9 -5.21 10.32 -0.82
N LEU A 10 -6.17 9.81 -0.05
CA LEU A 10 -6.59 8.40 -0.11
C LEU A 10 -7.18 8.02 -1.48
N VAL A 11 -8.00 8.89 -2.07
CA VAL A 11 -8.60 8.65 -3.40
C VAL A 11 -7.51 8.56 -4.46
N ALA A 12 -6.60 9.54 -4.50
CA ALA A 12 -5.48 9.53 -5.44
C ALA A 12 -4.57 8.32 -5.24
N PHE A 13 -4.31 7.94 -4.00
CA PHE A 13 -3.55 6.73 -3.68
C PHE A 13 -4.26 5.46 -4.18
N ALA A 14 -5.57 5.35 -3.99
CA ALA A 14 -6.35 4.19 -4.44
C ALA A 14 -6.33 4.05 -5.97
N GLU A 15 -6.36 5.15 -6.72
CA GLU A 15 -6.24 5.13 -8.19
C GLU A 15 -4.88 4.62 -8.66
N GLU A 16 -3.78 5.02 -8.01
CA GLU A 16 -2.45 4.47 -8.32
C GLU A 16 -2.29 3.02 -7.85
N LEU A 17 -2.91 2.65 -6.71
CA LEU A 17 -2.90 1.27 -6.21
C LEU A 17 -3.67 0.32 -7.12
N GLU A 18 -4.79 0.76 -7.70
CA GLU A 18 -5.55 -0.01 -8.68
C GLU A 18 -4.69 -0.42 -9.89
N LYS A 19 -3.85 0.49 -10.38
CA LYS A 19 -2.90 0.21 -11.47
C LYS A 19 -1.91 -0.89 -11.07
N VAL A 20 -1.40 -0.86 -9.85
CA VAL A 20 -0.52 -1.91 -9.30
C VAL A 20 -1.27 -3.24 -9.22
N LEU A 21 -2.50 -3.25 -8.70
CA LEU A 21 -3.33 -4.44 -8.55
C LEU A 21 -3.64 -5.10 -9.90
N ASN A 22 -3.92 -4.31 -10.94
CA ASN A 22 -4.13 -4.82 -12.29
C ASN A 22 -2.90 -5.59 -12.80
N VAL A 23 -1.68 -5.11 -12.54
CA VAL A 23 -0.46 -5.82 -12.94
C VAL A 23 -0.27 -7.12 -12.13
N PHE A 24 -0.61 -7.12 -10.83
CA PHE A 24 -0.66 -8.34 -10.02
C PHE A 24 -1.63 -9.36 -10.61
N GLU A 25 -2.85 -8.96 -10.95
CA GLU A 25 -3.87 -9.85 -11.52
C GLU A 25 -3.40 -10.46 -12.84
N VAL A 26 -2.82 -9.65 -13.73
CA VAL A 26 -2.30 -10.13 -15.01
C VAL A 26 -1.14 -11.12 -14.79
N PHE A 27 -0.22 -10.83 -13.88
CA PHE A 27 0.83 -11.77 -13.51
C PHE A 27 0.26 -13.09 -12.97
N LEU A 28 -0.65 -13.02 -11.98
CA LEU A 28 -1.23 -14.19 -11.33
C LEU A 28 -2.09 -15.04 -12.28
N LYS A 29 -2.57 -14.47 -13.40
CA LYS A 29 -3.33 -15.17 -14.43
C LYS A 29 -2.47 -15.78 -15.52
N THR A 30 -1.44 -15.05 -15.97
CA THR A 30 -0.61 -15.45 -17.12
C THR A 30 0.66 -16.19 -16.71
N HIS A 31 1.09 -16.00 -15.47
CA HIS A 31 2.38 -16.41 -14.93
C HIS A 31 3.58 -15.85 -15.72
N ASP A 32 3.37 -14.81 -16.53
CA ASP A 32 4.44 -14.16 -17.28
C ASP A 32 5.25 -13.25 -16.34
N ILE A 33 6.50 -13.65 -16.13
CA ILE A 33 7.45 -12.97 -15.25
C ILE A 33 7.68 -11.50 -15.63
N ASN A 34 7.40 -11.08 -16.87
CA ASN A 34 7.53 -9.68 -17.28
C ASN A 34 6.59 -8.76 -16.50
N TYR A 35 5.39 -9.23 -16.15
CA TYR A 35 4.50 -8.46 -15.26
C TYR A 35 5.03 -8.43 -13.82
N ALA A 36 5.61 -9.54 -13.34
CA ALA A 36 6.23 -9.58 -12.02
C ALA A 36 7.43 -8.62 -11.91
N ARG A 37 8.23 -8.47 -13.00
CA ARG A 37 9.36 -7.53 -13.08
C ARG A 37 8.95 -6.07 -12.92
N GLU A 38 7.74 -5.71 -13.34
CA GLU A 38 7.25 -4.35 -13.27
C GLU A 38 6.80 -3.98 -11.84
N LEU A 39 6.24 -4.94 -11.10
CA LEU A 39 5.64 -4.72 -9.78
C LEU A 39 6.56 -4.02 -8.75
N PRO A 40 7.85 -4.39 -8.59
CA PRO A 40 8.75 -3.69 -7.67
C PRO A 40 8.82 -2.19 -7.92
N PHE A 41 8.88 -1.79 -9.20
CA PHE A 41 8.97 -0.39 -9.58
C PHE A 41 7.66 0.33 -9.29
N LEU A 42 6.52 -0.25 -9.68
CA LEU A 42 5.21 0.37 -9.44
C LEU A 42 4.92 0.54 -7.95
N LEU A 43 5.17 -0.50 -7.15
CA LEU A 43 5.02 -0.46 -5.68
C LEU A 43 5.91 0.64 -5.08
N THR A 44 7.19 0.65 -5.44
CA THR A 44 8.14 1.63 -4.89
C THR A 44 7.78 3.05 -5.31
N ARG A 45 7.45 3.27 -6.59
CA ARG A 45 7.06 4.58 -7.12
C ARG A 45 5.81 5.09 -6.40
N THR A 46 4.75 4.30 -6.31
CA THR A 46 3.51 4.70 -5.64
C THR A 46 3.77 4.98 -4.15
N GLY A 47 4.55 4.13 -3.48
CA GLY A 47 4.97 4.39 -2.09
C GLY A 47 5.71 5.71 -1.92
N MET A 48 6.66 6.03 -2.81
CA MET A 48 7.44 7.28 -2.74
C MET A 48 6.58 8.53 -2.99
N VAL A 49 5.70 8.48 -3.99
CA VAL A 49 4.82 9.60 -4.36
C VAL A 49 3.96 10.03 -3.17
N PHE A 50 3.34 9.07 -2.48
CA PHE A 50 2.41 9.39 -1.39
C PHE A 50 3.06 9.43 0.00
N HIS A 51 4.35 9.14 0.12
CA HIS A 51 5.01 9.14 1.42
C HIS A 51 4.98 10.51 2.10
N GLY A 52 5.24 11.58 1.33
CA GLY A 52 5.18 12.96 1.83
C GLY A 52 3.77 13.31 2.33
N GLU A 53 2.77 13.16 1.46
CA GLU A 53 1.37 13.49 1.76
C GLU A 53 0.85 12.73 2.99
N PHE A 54 1.07 11.41 3.07
CA PHE A 54 0.65 10.65 4.26
C PHE A 54 1.44 10.98 5.53
N THR A 55 2.68 11.47 5.41
CA THR A 55 3.47 11.89 6.57
C THR A 55 2.89 13.16 7.20
N GLU A 56 2.33 14.08 6.40
CA GLU A 56 1.67 15.29 6.90
C GLU A 56 0.48 14.97 7.81
N TYR A 57 -0.21 13.85 7.56
CA TYR A 57 -1.28 13.33 8.42
C TYR A 57 -0.80 12.38 9.53
N SER A 58 0.52 12.25 9.74
CA SER A 58 1.10 11.29 10.69
C SER A 58 0.63 9.84 10.44
N HIS A 59 0.46 9.47 9.18
CA HIS A 59 -0.13 8.19 8.74
C HIS A 59 0.61 7.55 7.55
N SER A 60 1.94 7.58 7.56
CA SER A 60 2.79 7.07 6.46
C SER A 60 2.82 5.54 6.29
N VAL A 61 2.02 4.80 7.07
CA VAL A 61 2.01 3.33 7.05
C VAL A 61 1.63 2.77 5.68
N LEU A 62 0.69 3.38 4.95
CA LEU A 62 0.31 2.92 3.61
C LEU A 62 1.48 3.02 2.63
N ALA A 63 2.07 4.21 2.51
CA ALA A 63 3.22 4.45 1.66
C ALA A 63 4.39 3.51 2.01
N ARG A 64 4.67 3.35 3.31
CA ARG A 64 5.77 2.49 3.78
C ARG A 64 5.54 1.01 3.46
N SER A 65 4.32 0.52 3.59
CA SER A 65 3.97 -0.87 3.23
C SER A 65 4.23 -1.14 1.75
N LEU A 66 3.95 -0.18 0.86
CA LEU A 66 4.24 -0.33 -0.56
C LEU A 66 5.75 -0.35 -0.84
N LEU A 67 6.53 0.53 -0.19
CA LEU A 67 7.98 0.54 -0.32
C LEU A 67 8.60 -0.80 0.12
N GLU A 68 8.15 -1.32 1.27
CA GLU A 68 8.63 -2.59 1.80
C GLU A 68 8.25 -3.76 0.87
N ALA A 69 6.99 -3.80 0.41
CA ALA A 69 6.55 -4.80 -0.56
C ALA A 69 7.35 -4.72 -1.86
N GLY A 70 7.63 -3.51 -2.37
CA GLY A 70 8.44 -3.30 -3.57
C GLY A 70 9.84 -3.91 -3.44
N SER A 71 10.49 -3.75 -2.27
CA SER A 71 11.79 -4.36 -2.00
C SER A 71 11.71 -5.89 -1.97
N LYS A 72 10.77 -6.45 -1.22
CA LYS A 72 10.63 -7.91 -1.08
C LYS A 72 10.22 -8.58 -2.38
N VAL A 73 9.34 -7.95 -3.16
CA VAL A 73 8.97 -8.42 -4.50
C VAL A 73 10.17 -8.38 -5.43
N ARG A 74 11.02 -7.34 -5.37
CA ARG A 74 12.25 -7.28 -6.18
C ARG A 74 13.17 -8.48 -5.93
N GLU A 75 13.42 -8.78 -4.66
CA GLU A 75 14.24 -9.93 -4.27
C GLU A 75 13.64 -11.23 -4.80
N ARG A 76 12.32 -11.41 -4.64
CA ARG A 76 11.61 -12.60 -5.12
C ARG A 76 11.69 -12.76 -6.63
N VAL A 77 11.49 -11.66 -7.38
CA VAL A 77 11.59 -11.68 -8.85
C VAL A 77 12.98 -12.11 -9.30
N GLY A 78 14.05 -11.60 -8.68
CA GLY A 78 15.41 -12.01 -9.03
C GLY A 78 15.61 -13.52 -8.93
N ILE A 79 15.06 -14.15 -7.89
CA ILE A 79 15.09 -15.62 -7.73
C ILE A 79 14.28 -16.32 -8.84
N MET A 80 13.11 -15.77 -9.19
CA MET A 80 12.27 -16.31 -10.27
C MET A 80 12.94 -16.20 -11.65
N GLU A 81 13.75 -15.18 -11.89
CA GLU A 81 14.48 -15.01 -13.16
C GLU A 81 15.49 -16.13 -13.40
N GLU A 82 16.09 -16.66 -12.32
CA GLU A 82 17.08 -17.73 -12.41
C GLU A 82 16.45 -19.12 -12.57
N ARG A 83 15.33 -19.38 -11.87
CA ARG A 83 14.72 -20.72 -11.77
C ARG A 83 13.38 -20.89 -12.50
N GLY A 84 12.82 -19.81 -13.04
CA GLY A 84 11.44 -19.74 -13.52
C GLY A 84 10.41 -19.53 -12.41
N VAL A 85 9.15 -19.34 -12.81
CA VAL A 85 8.02 -19.11 -11.89
C VAL A 85 7.52 -20.45 -11.33
N THR A 86 7.34 -20.52 -10.01
CA THR A 86 6.83 -21.71 -9.31
C THR A 86 5.52 -21.43 -8.58
N SER A 87 4.83 -22.49 -8.14
CA SER A 87 3.58 -22.35 -7.38
C SER A 87 3.75 -21.57 -6.08
N GLU A 88 4.88 -21.75 -5.39
CA GLU A 88 5.20 -21.00 -4.17
C GLU A 88 5.36 -19.49 -4.44
N ASP A 89 5.89 -19.11 -5.61
CA ASP A 89 5.94 -17.70 -6.00
C ASP A 89 4.52 -17.18 -6.22
N LEU A 90 3.67 -17.94 -6.91
CA LEU A 90 2.27 -17.52 -7.15
C LEU A 90 1.49 -17.32 -5.85
N GLU A 91 1.69 -18.20 -4.85
CA GLU A 91 1.10 -18.04 -3.52
C GLU A 91 1.63 -16.78 -2.82
N TYR A 92 2.94 -16.57 -2.83
CA TYR A 92 3.56 -15.37 -2.26
C TYR A 92 3.01 -14.08 -2.87
N PHE A 93 2.90 -13.99 -4.20
CA PHE A 93 2.34 -12.81 -4.87
C PHE A 93 0.84 -12.66 -4.61
N ARG A 94 0.09 -13.77 -4.48
CA ARG A 94 -1.33 -13.74 -4.16
C ARG A 94 -1.59 -13.20 -2.76
N ASP A 95 -0.75 -13.54 -1.79
CA ASP A 95 -0.85 -13.00 -0.42
C ASP A 95 -0.66 -11.48 -0.40
N ILE A 96 0.35 -10.98 -1.10
CA ILE A 96 0.60 -9.54 -1.23
C ILE A 96 -0.57 -8.84 -1.93
N TYR A 97 -1.03 -9.42 -3.05
CA TYR A 97 -2.20 -8.91 -3.77
C TYR A 97 -3.44 -8.82 -2.86
N ASN A 98 -3.73 -9.85 -2.08
CA ASN A 98 -4.88 -9.87 -1.19
C ASN A 98 -4.82 -8.77 -0.12
N VAL A 99 -3.63 -8.52 0.46
CA VAL A 99 -3.44 -7.42 1.43
C VAL A 99 -3.73 -6.07 0.77
N PHE A 100 -3.16 -5.81 -0.40
CA PHE A 100 -3.36 -4.53 -1.08
C PHE A 100 -4.76 -4.37 -1.65
N MET A 101 -5.40 -5.46 -2.11
CA MET A 101 -6.78 -5.45 -2.54
C MET A 101 -7.72 -5.12 -1.37
N HIS A 102 -7.48 -5.70 -0.19
CA HIS A 102 -8.25 -5.36 1.00
C HIS A 102 -8.10 -3.86 1.37
N ILE A 103 -6.88 -3.31 1.32
CA ILE A 103 -6.64 -1.88 1.54
C ILE A 103 -7.39 -1.05 0.49
N TYR A 104 -7.27 -1.38 -0.79
CA TYR A 104 -7.96 -0.69 -1.88
C TYR A 104 -9.48 -0.66 -1.65
N LEU A 105 -10.08 -1.81 -1.35
CA LEU A 105 -11.52 -1.92 -1.10
C LEU A 105 -11.95 -1.13 0.14
N SER A 106 -11.16 -1.14 1.22
CA SER A 106 -11.42 -0.37 2.43
C SER A 106 -11.36 1.14 2.19
N ILE A 107 -10.48 1.60 1.29
CA ILE A 107 -10.43 3.00 0.87
C ILE A 107 -11.66 3.34 0.02
N LYS A 108 -12.00 2.50 -0.96
CA LYS A 108 -13.15 2.71 -1.86
C LYS A 108 -14.49 2.72 -1.13
N SER A 109 -14.63 1.94 -0.05
CA SER A 109 -15.82 1.93 0.79
C SER A 109 -15.89 3.10 1.77
N GLY A 110 -14.79 3.83 2.00
CA GLY A 110 -14.65 4.87 3.01
C GLY A 110 -14.31 4.34 4.42
N GLU A 111 -14.30 3.03 4.62
CA GLU A 111 -13.99 2.39 5.91
C GLU A 111 -12.61 2.79 6.42
N TYR A 112 -11.62 2.91 5.52
CA TYR A 112 -10.26 3.30 5.88
C TYR A 112 -10.22 4.71 6.50
N GLU A 113 -10.92 5.67 5.88
CA GLU A 113 -11.02 7.05 6.36
C GLU A 113 -11.70 7.12 7.73
N GLU A 114 -12.80 6.38 7.92
CA GLU A 114 -13.48 6.28 9.21
C GLU A 114 -12.58 5.72 10.31
N CYS A 115 -11.81 4.66 10.00
CA CYS A 115 -10.87 4.06 10.94
C CYS A 115 -9.75 5.02 11.31
N PHE A 116 -9.25 5.79 10.34
CA PHE A 116 -8.27 6.84 10.58
C PHE A 116 -8.81 7.91 11.53
N HIS A 117 -10.02 8.44 11.30
CA HIS A 117 -10.62 9.43 12.19
C HIS A 117 -10.81 8.91 13.63
N LYS A 118 -11.33 7.68 13.78
CA LYS A 118 -11.47 7.03 15.10
C LYS A 118 -10.11 6.88 15.81
N MET A 119 -9.04 6.59 15.07
CA MET A 119 -7.69 6.50 15.63
C MET A 119 -7.18 7.87 16.08
N MET A 120 -7.42 8.92 15.29
CA MET A 120 -7.00 10.29 15.61
C MET A 120 -7.74 10.85 16.84
N GLU A 121 -9.05 10.64 16.94
CA GLU A 121 -9.84 11.02 18.14
C GLU A 121 -9.32 10.35 19.42
N LYS A 122 -8.95 9.07 19.35
CA LYS A 122 -8.34 8.33 20.48
C LYS A 122 -6.97 8.91 20.88
N ARG A 123 -6.16 9.33 19.90
CA ARG A 123 -4.85 9.98 20.17
C ARG A 123 -5.03 11.33 20.87
N GLU A 124 -6.03 12.10 20.49
CA GLU A 124 -6.31 13.42 21.09
C GLU A 124 -6.85 13.31 22.51
N THR A 125 -7.81 12.43 22.74
CA THR A 125 -8.38 12.16 24.07
C THR A 125 -7.34 11.60 25.03
N GLY A 126 -6.48 10.68 24.58
CA GLY A 126 -5.38 10.15 25.39
C GLY A 126 -4.29 11.18 25.74
N LYS A 127 -4.08 12.20 24.89
CA LYS A 127 -3.16 13.32 25.18
C LYS A 127 -3.73 14.27 26.24
N ARG A 128 -5.03 14.58 26.19
CA ARG A 128 -5.68 15.46 27.19
C ARG A 128 -5.60 14.88 28.61
N VAL A 129 -5.90 13.59 28.78
CA VAL A 129 -5.85 12.92 30.10
C VAL A 129 -4.44 12.92 30.71
N LYS A 130 -3.37 12.93 29.91
CA LYS A 130 -1.98 13.04 30.41
C LYS A 130 -1.56 14.46 30.77
N GLY A 131 -2.18 15.48 30.19
CA GLY A 131 -1.89 16.90 30.48
C GLY A 131 -2.53 17.40 31.77
N ASP A 132 -3.64 16.79 32.21
CA ASP A 132 -4.34 17.18 33.45
C ASP A 132 -3.76 16.50 34.72
N LEU A 133 -2.72 15.67 34.57
CA LEU A 133 -2.03 14.97 35.67
C LEU A 133 -0.59 15.47 35.92
N SER A 134 -0.19 16.58 35.28
CA SER A 134 1.14 17.19 35.42
C SER A 134 1.11 18.53 36.13
#